data_AF-A0A2T0MPC8-F1
#
_entry.id   AF-A0A2T0MPC8-F1
#
_cell.length_a   1.000
_cell.length_b   1.000
_cell.length_c   1.000
_cell.angle_alpha   90.00
_cell.angle_beta   90.00
_cell.angle_gamma   90.00
#
_symmetry.space_group_name_H-M   'P 1'
#
loop_
_entity.id
_entity.type
_entity.pdbx_description
1 polymer ?
#
loop_
_entity_poly.entity_id
_entity_poly.type
_entity_poly.pdbx_seq_one_letter_code
_entity_poly.pdbx_strand_id
1 'polypeptide(L)'
;MSYDLYFTRRAPGQSWDEALAADDARAEPLRPDLEAWESIVGRTRELLGEVRIVEYPPNWELDHEATGISVNHWEGGWEMSVPYRTHGEEARRVVGLLYEVAAVVAGASGFECFDPQLGQPAAEVGDLGRAVELFDAVADRYGRRGTVTA
;
A
#
# COMPACT_ATOMS: atom_id res chain seq x y z
N MET A 1 -11.12 -1.22 -8.02
CA MET A 1 -9.83 -0.77 -8.57
C MET A 1 -9.21 0.15 -7.55
N SER A 2 -7.94 -0.09 -7.24
CA SER A 2 -7.16 0.62 -6.22
C SER A 2 -5.75 0.90 -6.75
N TYR A 3 -5.10 1.86 -6.12
CA TYR A 3 -3.67 2.05 -6.21
C TYR A 3 -3.05 1.15 -5.16
N ASP A 4 -2.31 0.14 -5.61
CA ASP A 4 -1.81 -0.96 -4.78
C ASP A 4 -0.29 -0.88 -4.67
N LEU A 5 0.24 -1.10 -3.47
CA LEU A 5 1.67 -1.20 -3.20
C LEU A 5 1.97 -2.59 -2.63
N TYR A 6 3.01 -3.22 -3.16
CA TYR A 6 3.42 -4.57 -2.78
C TYR A 6 4.71 -4.54 -1.97
N PHE A 7 4.83 -5.48 -1.04
CA PHE A 7 6.01 -5.61 -0.21
C PHE A 7 6.62 -6.99 -0.40
N THR A 8 7.92 -7.04 -0.66
CA THR A 8 8.65 -8.32 -0.71
C THR A 8 10.04 -8.18 -0.10
N ARG A 9 10.64 -9.32 0.24
CA ARG A 9 12.05 -9.37 0.65
C ARG A 9 12.89 -9.64 -0.60
N ARG A 10 13.84 -8.76 -0.87
CA ARG A 10 14.72 -8.87 -2.03
C ARG A 10 16.16 -9.13 -1.58
N ALA A 11 16.80 -10.11 -2.20
CA ALA A 11 18.22 -10.34 -1.97
C ALA A 11 19.05 -9.24 -2.67
N PRO A 12 20.25 -8.89 -2.17
CA PRO A 12 21.13 -7.94 -2.85
C PRO A 12 21.38 -8.33 -4.31
N GLY A 13 21.05 -7.43 -5.23
CA GLY A 13 21.20 -7.63 -6.68
C GLY A 13 20.08 -8.40 -7.37
N GLN A 14 19.07 -8.88 -6.65
CA GLN A 14 17.88 -9.51 -7.23
C GLN A 14 16.97 -8.45 -7.87
N SER A 15 16.39 -8.76 -9.02
CA SER A 15 15.38 -7.91 -9.66
C SER A 15 14.03 -8.01 -8.96
N TRP A 16 13.15 -7.04 -9.21
CA TRP A 16 11.80 -7.04 -8.63
C TRP A 16 10.93 -8.16 -9.17
N ASP A 17 10.96 -8.40 -10.49
CA ASP A 17 10.21 -9.48 -11.11
C ASP A 17 10.62 -10.84 -10.52
N GLU A 18 11.92 -11.05 -10.29
CA GLU A 18 12.41 -12.26 -9.62
C GLU A 18 11.97 -12.35 -8.17
N ALA A 19 11.96 -11.23 -7.44
CA ALA A 19 11.55 -11.20 -6.04
C ALA A 19 10.05 -11.49 -5.88
N LEU A 20 9.21 -10.81 -6.68
CA LEU A 20 7.77 -11.02 -6.70
C LEU A 20 7.42 -12.45 -7.16
N ALA A 21 8.06 -12.95 -8.22
CA ALA A 21 7.84 -14.32 -8.67
C ALA A 21 8.27 -15.36 -7.62
N ALA A 22 9.34 -15.09 -6.86
CA ALA A 22 9.76 -15.96 -5.76
C ALA A 22 8.80 -15.88 -4.56
N ASP A 23 8.20 -14.71 -4.33
CA ASP A 23 7.14 -14.51 -3.34
C ASP A 23 5.89 -15.32 -3.69
N ASP A 24 5.43 -15.20 -4.93
CA ASP A 24 4.25 -15.89 -5.47
C ASP A 24 4.45 -17.42 -5.54
N ALA A 25 5.67 -17.87 -5.86
CA ALA A 25 5.99 -19.30 -5.96
C ALA A 25 6.25 -19.96 -4.60
N ARG A 26 6.19 -19.21 -3.50
CA ARG A 26 6.45 -19.72 -2.15
C ARG A 26 5.40 -20.74 -1.75
N ALA A 27 5.83 -21.94 -1.37
CA ALA A 27 4.95 -23.04 -0.99
C ALA A 27 4.43 -22.94 0.46
N GLU A 28 5.20 -22.32 1.35
CA GLU A 28 4.85 -22.17 2.77
C GLU A 28 4.69 -20.68 3.10
N PRO A 29 3.60 -20.27 3.76
CA PRO A 29 3.42 -18.88 4.13
C PRO A 29 4.47 -18.41 5.13
N LEU A 30 4.70 -17.10 5.17
CA LEU A 30 5.61 -16.52 6.14
C LEU A 30 4.97 -16.55 7.53
N ARG A 31 5.78 -16.65 8.58
CA ARG A 31 5.24 -16.48 9.93
C ARG A 31 4.83 -15.02 10.11
N PRO A 32 3.61 -14.75 10.59
CA PRO A 32 3.21 -13.39 10.93
C PRO A 32 4.15 -12.76 11.95
N ASP A 33 4.45 -11.48 11.74
CA ASP A 33 5.29 -10.69 12.64
C ASP A 33 4.40 -9.70 13.39
N LEU A 34 3.92 -10.12 14.56
CA LEU A 34 3.00 -9.33 15.38
C LEU A 34 3.66 -8.11 16.00
N GLU A 35 4.98 -8.17 16.26
CA GLU A 35 5.72 -7.01 16.76
C GLU A 35 5.79 -5.93 15.68
N ALA A 36 6.08 -6.33 14.44
CA ALA A 36 6.00 -5.42 13.30
C ALA A 36 4.57 -4.87 13.10
N TRP A 37 3.54 -5.72 13.20
CA TRP A 37 2.14 -5.30 13.13
C TRP A 37 1.79 -4.22 14.16
N GLU A 38 2.07 -4.47 15.45
CA GLU A 38 1.81 -3.51 16.53
C GLU A 38 2.56 -2.18 16.30
N SER A 39 3.82 -2.25 15.85
CA SER A 39 4.62 -1.06 15.52
C SER A 39 4.00 -0.24 14.37
N ILE A 40 3.56 -0.93 13.31
CA ILE A 40 2.91 -0.31 12.14
C ILE A 40 1.60 0.34 12.54
N VAL A 41 0.76 -0.34 13.32
CA VAL A 41 -0.51 0.22 13.81
C VAL A 41 -0.29 1.50 14.61
N GLY A 42 0.68 1.49 15.54
CA GLY A 42 1.01 2.66 16.35
C GLY A 42 1.43 3.86 15.52
N ARG A 43 2.40 3.69 14.63
CA ARG A 43 2.92 4.77 13.76
C ARG A 43 1.91 5.23 12.73
N THR A 44 1.08 4.33 12.21
CA THR A 44 0.02 4.69 11.25
C THR A 44 -1.05 5.54 11.94
N ARG A 45 -1.38 5.26 13.21
CA ARG A 45 -2.27 6.12 14.00
C ARG A 45 -1.70 7.52 14.25
N GLU A 46 -0.39 7.64 14.44
CA GLU A 46 0.26 8.95 14.57
C GLU A 46 0.15 9.78 13.28
N LEU A 47 0.21 9.13 12.11
CA LEU A 47 0.10 9.79 10.80
C LEU A 47 -1.34 10.10 10.40
N LEU A 48 -2.26 9.15 10.59
CA LEU A 48 -3.61 9.21 10.03
C LEU A 48 -4.69 9.55 11.07
N GLY A 49 -4.40 9.38 12.35
CA GLY A 49 -5.40 9.44 13.42
C GLY A 49 -6.05 8.09 13.70
N GLU A 50 -7.35 8.08 13.99
CA GLU A 50 -8.07 6.85 14.33
C GLU A 50 -8.15 5.90 13.13
N VAL A 51 -7.82 4.63 13.35
CA VAL A 51 -7.85 3.57 12.32
C VAL A 51 -8.66 2.39 12.82
N ARG A 52 -9.40 1.76 11.91
CA ARG A 52 -10.12 0.53 12.19
C ARG A 52 -9.18 -0.65 12.05
N ILE A 53 -9.18 -1.55 13.02
CA ILE A 53 -8.43 -2.80 12.98
C ILE A 53 -9.41 -3.97 12.86
N VAL A 54 -9.11 -4.91 11.97
CA VAL A 54 -9.83 -6.18 11.84
C VAL A 54 -8.82 -7.31 12.00
N GLU A 55 -9.05 -8.21 12.95
CA GLU A 55 -8.13 -9.29 13.28
C GLU A 55 -8.79 -10.65 13.01
N TYR A 56 -8.12 -11.48 12.22
CA TYR A 56 -8.56 -12.85 11.96
C TYR A 56 -7.31 -13.70 11.68
N PRO A 57 -6.63 -14.16 12.75
CA PRO A 57 -5.35 -14.85 12.63
C PRO A 57 -5.40 -16.02 11.62
N PRO A 58 -4.38 -16.17 10.75
CA PRO A 58 -3.08 -15.51 10.78
C PRO A 58 -3.03 -14.19 9.96
N ASN A 59 -4.14 -13.45 9.87
CA ASN A 59 -4.22 -12.23 9.07
C ASN A 59 -4.78 -11.04 9.86
N TRP A 60 -4.37 -9.84 9.48
CA TRP A 60 -4.77 -8.57 10.10
C TRP A 60 -4.93 -7.47 9.07
N GLU A 61 -5.91 -6.60 9.28
CA GLU A 61 -6.17 -5.44 8.42
C GLU A 61 -6.26 -4.17 9.26
N LEU A 62 -5.75 -3.09 8.69
CA LEU A 62 -5.86 -1.74 9.20
C LEU A 62 -6.48 -0.91 8.09
N ASP A 63 -7.60 -0.26 8.38
CA ASP A 63 -8.25 0.65 7.45
C ASP A 63 -8.36 2.05 8.05
N HIS A 64 -8.02 3.06 7.25
CA HIS A 64 -8.29 4.45 7.54
C HIS A 64 -9.44 4.96 6.68
N GLU A 65 -10.63 5.11 7.28
CA GLU A 65 -11.88 5.41 6.56
C GLU A 65 -11.81 6.72 5.77
N ALA A 66 -11.18 7.76 6.33
CA ALA A 66 -11.18 9.09 5.73
C ALA A 66 -10.34 9.17 4.43
N THR A 67 -9.25 8.41 4.32
CA THR A 67 -8.43 8.36 3.09
C THR A 67 -8.72 7.12 2.24
N GLY A 68 -9.31 6.09 2.83
CA GLY A 68 -9.47 4.77 2.23
C GLY A 68 -8.17 3.96 2.15
N ILE A 69 -7.09 4.39 2.83
CA ILE A 69 -5.85 3.61 2.91
C ILE A 69 -6.12 2.34 3.72
N SER A 70 -5.71 1.20 3.16
CA SER A 70 -5.77 -0.11 3.80
C SER A 70 -4.38 -0.72 3.84
N VAL A 71 -3.99 -1.28 4.98
CA VAL A 71 -2.77 -2.08 5.18
C VAL A 71 -3.20 -3.47 5.56
N ASN A 72 -2.75 -4.46 4.79
CA ASN A 72 -3.10 -5.85 5.02
C ASN A 72 -1.86 -6.67 5.32
N HIS A 73 -1.94 -7.47 6.39
CA HIS A 73 -0.96 -8.47 6.75
C HIS A 73 -1.56 -9.85 6.47
N TRP A 74 -1.16 -10.48 5.36
CA TRP A 74 -1.69 -11.75 4.89
C TRP A 74 -0.63 -12.82 4.94
N GLU A 75 -0.82 -13.83 5.80
CA GLU A 75 0.07 -14.98 5.96
C GLU A 75 1.57 -14.60 6.01
N GLY A 76 1.87 -13.53 6.76
CA GLY A 76 3.22 -13.01 6.94
C GLY A 76 3.73 -12.07 5.83
N GLY A 77 2.98 -11.90 4.73
CA GLY A 77 3.20 -10.89 3.69
C GLY A 77 2.50 -9.56 4.00
N TRP A 78 2.80 -8.52 3.20
CA TRP A 78 2.23 -7.18 3.36
C TRP A 78 1.75 -6.64 2.02
N GLU A 79 0.60 -5.99 2.04
CA GLU A 79 0.04 -5.26 0.90
C GLU A 79 -0.62 -3.98 1.40
N MET A 80 -0.57 -2.93 0.60
CA MET A 80 -1.33 -1.71 0.85
C MET A 80 -2.16 -1.33 -0.36
N SER A 81 -3.32 -0.74 -0.11
CA SER A 81 -4.14 -0.22 -1.19
C SER A 81 -4.85 1.07 -0.79
N VAL A 82 -5.24 1.84 -1.80
CA VAL A 82 -6.15 2.97 -1.64
C VAL A 82 -7.07 3.09 -2.85
N PRO A 83 -8.38 3.30 -2.68
CA PRO A 83 -9.30 3.35 -3.81
C PRO A 83 -9.18 4.68 -4.56
N TYR A 84 -9.35 4.65 -5.88
CA TYR A 84 -9.37 5.85 -6.75
C TYR A 84 -10.65 6.67 -6.56
N ARG A 85 -10.77 7.39 -5.45
CA ARG A 85 -11.97 8.20 -5.09
C ARG A 85 -11.72 9.70 -5.06
N THR A 86 -10.47 10.13 -5.04
CA THR A 86 -10.06 11.53 -4.86
C THR A 86 -9.41 12.07 -6.13
N HIS A 87 -9.32 13.40 -6.23
CA HIS A 87 -8.76 14.09 -7.39
C HIS A 87 -7.92 15.31 -6.97
N GLY A 88 -6.96 15.70 -7.80
CA GLY A 88 -6.22 16.96 -7.65
C GLY A 88 -5.47 17.05 -6.32
N GLU A 89 -5.63 18.14 -5.57
CA GLU A 89 -4.91 18.33 -4.29
C GLU A 89 -5.23 17.24 -3.26
N GLU A 90 -6.46 16.71 -3.27
CA GLU A 90 -6.83 15.64 -2.36
C GLU A 90 -6.20 14.30 -2.76
N ALA A 91 -6.10 14.01 -4.06
CA ALA A 91 -5.33 12.86 -4.54
C ALA A 91 -3.85 12.99 -4.17
N ARG A 92 -3.27 14.19 -4.34
CA ARG A 92 -1.88 14.46 -3.92
C ARG A 92 -1.68 14.20 -2.43
N ARG A 93 -2.59 14.66 -1.58
CA ARG A 93 -2.55 14.41 -0.14
C ARG A 93 -2.64 12.92 0.18
N VAL A 94 -3.59 12.21 -0.42
CA VAL A 94 -3.82 10.79 -0.18
C VAL A 94 -2.65 9.92 -0.66
N VAL A 95 -2.12 10.18 -1.86
CA VAL A 95 -0.94 9.47 -2.38
C VAL A 95 0.29 9.76 -1.51
N GLY A 96 0.47 11.00 -1.06
CA GLY A 96 1.55 11.33 -0.11
C GLY A 96 1.45 10.51 1.18
N LEU A 97 0.28 10.48 1.81
CA LEU A 97 0.03 9.68 3.02
C LEU A 97 0.21 8.17 2.77
N LEU A 98 -0.21 7.67 1.60
CA LEU A 98 0.00 6.27 1.22
C LEU A 98 1.50 5.92 1.25
N TYR A 99 2.35 6.77 0.68
CA TYR A 99 3.80 6.55 0.65
C TYR A 99 4.46 6.70 2.02
N GLU A 100 3.99 7.62 2.86
CA GLU A 100 4.46 7.74 4.24
C GLU A 100 4.14 6.49 5.06
N VAL A 101 2.92 5.95 4.94
CA VAL A 101 2.54 4.70 5.59
C VAL A 101 3.31 3.52 5.00
N ALA A 102 3.56 3.49 3.68
CA ALA A 102 4.38 2.46 3.06
C ALA A 102 5.82 2.45 3.61
N ALA A 103 6.40 3.62 3.87
CA ALA A 103 7.70 3.72 4.51
C ALA A 103 7.68 3.18 5.95
N VAL A 104 6.59 3.39 6.70
CA VAL A 104 6.39 2.79 8.03
C VAL A 104 6.37 1.27 7.94
N VAL A 105 5.59 0.70 7.02
CA VAL A 105 5.50 -0.76 6.81
C VAL A 105 6.86 -1.34 6.44
N ALA A 106 7.54 -0.76 5.46
CA ALA A 106 8.86 -1.21 5.02
C ALA A 106 9.88 -1.19 6.17
N GLY A 107 9.92 -0.09 6.93
CA GLY A 107 10.87 0.08 8.04
C GLY A 107 10.62 -0.86 9.23
N ALA A 108 9.37 -1.19 9.53
CA ALA A 108 9.02 -2.07 10.65
C ALA A 108 9.12 -3.57 10.29
N SER A 109 8.72 -3.94 9.07
CA SER A 109 8.69 -5.35 8.62
C SER A 109 10.03 -5.84 8.06
N GLY A 110 10.90 -4.92 7.63
CA GLY A 110 12.12 -5.22 6.89
C GLY A 110 11.88 -5.66 5.44
N PHE A 111 10.69 -5.40 4.89
CA PHE A 111 10.38 -5.62 3.47
C PHE A 111 10.68 -4.36 2.66
N GLU A 112 10.95 -4.52 1.37
CA GLU A 112 11.02 -3.43 0.42
C GLU A 112 9.65 -3.22 -0.23
N CYS A 113 9.25 -1.97 -0.43
CA CYS A 113 7.99 -1.60 -1.08
C CYS A 113 8.19 -1.35 -2.58
N PHE A 114 7.32 -1.92 -3.41
CA PHE A 114 7.25 -1.74 -4.84
C PHE A 114 5.96 -1.04 -5.24
N ASP A 115 6.09 -0.04 -6.12
CA ASP A 115 4.97 0.59 -6.78
C ASP A 115 4.83 0.01 -8.20
N PRO A 116 3.83 -0.86 -8.44
CA PRO A 116 3.62 -1.47 -9.76
C PRO A 116 3.04 -0.49 -10.78
N GLN A 117 2.40 0.61 -10.36
CA GLN A 117 1.88 1.62 -11.27
C GLN A 117 3.03 2.46 -11.88
N LEU A 118 4.12 2.64 -11.14
CA LEU A 118 5.36 3.28 -11.60
C LEU A 118 6.42 2.29 -12.10
N GLY A 119 6.34 1.02 -11.69
CA GLY A 119 7.28 -0.04 -12.05
C GLY A 119 8.63 0.09 -11.34
N GLN A 120 8.66 0.64 -10.12
CA GLN A 120 9.90 0.90 -9.38
C GLN A 120 9.70 0.85 -7.86
N PRO A 121 10.79 0.73 -7.06
CA PRO A 121 10.71 0.81 -5.60
C PRO A 121 10.10 2.12 -5.12
N ALA A 122 9.25 2.07 -4.10
CA ALA A 122 8.68 3.28 -3.50
C ALA A 122 9.78 4.22 -2.95
N ALA A 123 10.88 3.66 -2.44
CA ALA A 123 12.04 4.42 -1.96
C ALA A 123 12.81 5.16 -3.07
N GLU A 124 12.65 4.76 -4.34
CA GLU A 124 13.29 5.37 -5.51
C GLU A 124 12.37 6.39 -6.22
N VAL A 125 11.12 6.54 -5.74
CA VAL A 125 10.17 7.51 -6.28
C VAL A 125 10.59 8.91 -5.83
N GLY A 126 11.38 9.58 -6.66
CA GLY A 126 11.85 10.95 -6.41
C GLY A 126 10.81 12.05 -6.67
N ASP A 127 9.75 11.74 -7.41
CA ASP A 127 8.65 12.67 -7.71
C ASP A 127 7.29 11.97 -7.59
N LEU A 128 6.56 12.29 -6.52
CA LEU A 128 5.20 11.79 -6.31
C LEU A 128 4.19 12.38 -7.31
N GLY A 129 4.54 13.45 -8.04
CA GLY A 129 3.68 14.04 -9.07
C GLY A 129 3.22 13.02 -10.11
N ARG A 130 4.11 12.12 -10.55
CA ARG A 130 3.76 11.06 -11.49
C ARG A 130 2.78 10.03 -10.90
N ALA A 131 2.96 9.66 -9.63
CA ALA A 131 2.02 8.77 -8.93
C ALA A 131 0.63 9.41 -8.86
N VAL A 132 0.57 10.71 -8.53
CA VAL A 132 -0.67 11.49 -8.47
C VAL A 132 -1.34 11.61 -9.84
N GLU A 133 -0.58 11.88 -10.90
CA GLU A 133 -1.12 11.96 -12.26
C GLU A 133 -1.76 10.64 -12.71
N LEU A 134 -1.10 9.51 -12.43
CA LEU A 134 -1.66 8.19 -12.71
C LEU A 134 -2.91 7.93 -11.86
N PHE A 135 -2.87 8.29 -10.58
CA PHE A 135 -4.00 8.17 -9.68
C PHE A 135 -5.22 8.94 -10.21
N ASP A 136 -5.03 10.22 -10.54
CA ASP A 136 -6.08 11.10 -11.07
C ASP A 136 -6.63 10.58 -12.40
N ALA A 137 -5.76 10.14 -13.32
CA ALA A 137 -6.19 9.63 -14.61
C ALA A 137 -7.11 8.39 -14.48
N VAL A 138 -6.81 7.52 -13.51
CA VAL A 138 -7.62 6.35 -13.21
C VAL A 138 -8.92 6.78 -12.50
N ALA A 139 -8.84 7.64 -11.49
CA ALA A 139 -10.00 8.19 -10.79
C ALA A 139 -11.00 8.83 -11.77
N ASP A 140 -10.53 9.63 -12.74
CA ASP A 140 -11.35 10.28 -13.76
C ASP A 140 -12.08 9.28 -14.66
N ARG A 141 -11.44 8.15 -14.97
CA ARG A 141 -12.05 7.09 -15.80
C ARG A 141 -13.23 6.43 -15.08
N TYR A 142 -13.18 6.34 -13.76
CA TYR A 142 -14.20 5.68 -12.96
C TYR A 142 -15.24 6.65 -12.38
N GLY A 143 -14.87 7.88 -12.05
CA GLY A 143 -15.80 8.95 -11.69
C GLY A 143 -16.78 9.29 -12.81
N ARG A 144 -16.32 9.25 -14.07
CA ARG A 144 -17.19 9.46 -15.26
C ARG A 144 -18.20 8.35 -15.53
N ARG A 145 -18.07 7.18 -14.89
CA ARG A 145 -19.06 6.07 -15.01
C ARG A 145 -20.17 6.13 -13.96
N GLY A 146 -20.05 7.00 -12.94
CA GLY A 146 -21.04 7.16 -11.87
C GLY A 146 -22.16 8.17 -12.17
N THR A 147 -21.98 9.06 -13.14
CA THR A 147 -23.01 10.00 -13.59
C THR A 147 -23.79 9.43 -14.77
N VAL A 148 -24.61 8.40 -14.52
CA VAL A 148 -25.81 8.19 -15.33
C VAL A 148 -26.91 9.02 -14.66
N THR A 149 -27.16 10.18 -15.24
CA THR A 149 -28.31 11.05 -14.93
C THR A 149 -29.60 10.24 -14.94
N ALA A 150 -30.36 10.34 -13.83
CA ALA A 150 -31.80 10.14 -13.82
C ALA A 150 -32.48 11.52 -13.81
#